data_AF-A0A0E4FXN7-F1
#
_entry.id   AF-A0A0E4FXN7-F1
#
_cell.length_a   1.000
_cell.length_b   1.000
_cell.length_c   1.000
_cell.angle_alpha   90.00
_cell.angle_beta   90.00
_cell.angle_gamma   90.00
#
_symmetry.space_group_name_H-M   'P 1'
#
loop_
_entity.id
_entity.type
_entity.pdbx_description
1 polymer ?
#
loop_
_entity_poly.entity_id
_entity_poly.type
_entity_poly.pdbx_seq_one_letter_code
_entity_poly.pdbx_strand_id
1 'polypeptide(L)'
;MLMRFAAIADVHGNHLALEAVLADIRAQGIADIVNLGDMLSGPLDARRTVEILMQLDLFRRTIEQVAVVIAEHMHGIASRLRSAQRRAARLAAGAADDARVSRSGLYVSRDAWRR
;
A
#
# COMPACT_ATOMS: atom_id res chain seq x y z
N MET A 1 -6.16 -9.60 -0.35
CA MET A 1 -6.81 -8.39 -0.88
C MET A 1 -5.81 -7.23 -0.84
N LEU A 2 -5.82 -6.35 -1.85
CA LEU A 2 -5.07 -5.09 -1.78
C LEU A 2 -5.77 -4.16 -0.78
N MET A 3 -5.01 -3.56 0.14
CA MET A 3 -5.54 -2.54 1.05
C MET A 3 -5.74 -1.24 0.26
N ARG A 4 -6.91 -0.61 0.42
CA ARG A 4 -7.29 0.64 -0.27
C ARG A 4 -7.38 1.75 0.78
N PHE A 5 -6.78 2.89 0.48
CA PHE A 5 -6.91 4.10 1.28
C PHE A 5 -7.44 5.25 0.42
N ALA A 6 -8.07 6.22 1.06
CA ALA A 6 -8.51 7.48 0.45
C ALA A 6 -7.59 8.60 0.92
N ALA A 7 -7.37 9.58 0.06
CA ALA A 7 -6.61 10.79 0.39
C ALA A 7 -7.51 12.02 0.24
N ILE A 8 -7.42 12.95 1.19
CA ILE A 8 -8.13 14.24 1.17
C ILE A 8 -7.12 15.39 1.31
N ALA A 9 -7.38 16.53 0.67
CA ALA A 9 -6.51 17.71 0.66
C ALA A 9 -7.34 18.97 0.35
N ASP A 10 -6.75 20.16 0.52
CA ASP A 10 -7.23 21.43 -0.04
C ASP A 10 -8.71 21.72 0.29
N VAL A 11 -9.12 21.40 1.52
CA VAL A 11 -10.52 21.55 1.95
C VAL A 11 -10.89 23.02 2.13
N HIS A 12 -9.92 23.89 2.44
CA HIS A 12 -10.12 25.33 2.51
C HIS A 12 -11.31 25.81 3.39
N GLY A 13 -11.59 25.10 4.49
CA GLY A 13 -12.73 25.38 5.37
C GLY A 13 -14.10 24.99 4.79
N ASN A 14 -14.15 24.29 3.66
CA ASN A 14 -15.39 23.85 3.02
C ASN A 14 -15.92 22.54 3.64
N HIS A 15 -16.55 22.65 4.82
CA HIS A 15 -17.10 21.50 5.53
C HIS A 15 -18.16 20.72 4.71
N LEU A 16 -18.96 21.40 3.87
CA LEU A 16 -19.97 20.73 3.04
C LEU A 16 -19.32 19.82 1.98
N ALA A 17 -18.26 20.31 1.32
CA ALA A 17 -17.49 19.49 0.38
C ALA A 17 -16.80 18.32 1.10
N LEU A 18 -16.25 18.57 2.29
CA LEU A 18 -15.64 17.52 3.11
C LEU A 18 -16.65 16.44 3.50
N GLU A 19 -17.84 16.79 3.97
CA GLU A 19 -18.90 15.83 4.33
C GLU A 19 -19.31 14.97 3.12
N ALA A 20 -19.44 15.58 1.93
CA ALA A 20 -19.78 14.87 0.70
C ALA A 20 -18.68 13.88 0.28
N VAL A 21 -17.41 14.30 0.30
CA VAL A 21 -16.27 13.43 -0.01
C VAL A 21 -16.17 12.27 0.98
N LEU A 22 -16.37 12.53 2.28
CA LEU A 22 -16.36 11.47 3.29
C LEU A 22 -17.51 10.47 3.12
N ALA A 23 -18.68 10.92 2.67
CA ALA A 23 -19.79 10.04 2.34
C ALA A 23 -19.47 9.12 1.16
N ASP A 24 -18.84 9.65 0.11
CA ASP A 24 -18.39 8.86 -1.05
C ASP A 24 -17.31 7.84 -0.65
N ILE A 25 -16.30 8.24 0.12
CA ILE A 25 -15.26 7.34 0.64
C ILE A 25 -15.88 6.18 1.43
N ARG A 26 -16.88 6.46 2.28
CA ARG A 26 -17.63 5.42 3.02
C ARG A 26 -18.42 4.51 2.08
N ALA A 27 -19.08 5.05 1.07
CA ALA A 27 -19.82 4.26 0.08
C ALA A 27 -18.91 3.31 -0.71
N GLN A 28 -17.65 3.69 -0.91
CA GLN A 28 -16.62 2.84 -1.52
C GLN A 28 -16.03 1.78 -0.58
N GLY A 29 -16.45 1.72 0.69
CA GLY A 29 -15.97 0.77 1.69
C GLY A 29 -14.52 1.00 2.11
N ILE A 30 -14.01 2.24 1.98
CA ILE A 30 -12.64 2.60 2.36
C ILE A 30 -12.65 3.10 3.80
N ALA A 31 -11.91 2.42 4.67
CA ALA A 31 -11.79 2.80 6.09
C ALA A 31 -10.54 3.66 6.36
N ASP A 32 -9.48 3.46 5.59
CA ASP A 32 -8.21 4.16 5.78
C ASP A 32 -8.21 5.48 5.01
N ILE A 33 -8.20 6.61 5.72
CA ILE A 33 -8.17 7.95 5.14
C ILE A 33 -6.88 8.65 5.58
N VAL A 34 -6.22 9.31 4.63
CA VAL A 34 -5.02 10.13 4.87
C VAL A 34 -5.31 11.57 4.48
N ASN A 35 -4.88 12.51 5.33
CA ASN A 35 -5.02 13.94 5.10
C ASN A 35 -3.69 14.49 4.55
N LEU A 36 -3.71 15.12 3.39
CA LEU A 36 -2.51 15.67 2.75
C LEU A 36 -2.26 17.13 3.12
N GLY A 37 -3.20 17.80 3.81
CA GLY A 37 -3.05 19.16 4.31
C GLY A 37 -3.94 20.19 3.62
N ASP A 38 -3.65 21.45 3.93
CA ASP A 38 -4.35 22.66 3.48
C ASP A 38 -5.87 22.71 3.75
N MET A 39 -6.25 22.33 4.97
CA MET A 39 -7.66 22.13 5.32
C MET A 39 -8.41 23.41 5.67
N LEU A 40 -7.70 24.47 6.06
CA LEU A 40 -8.27 25.64 6.73
C LEU A 40 -7.89 26.98 6.07
N SER A 41 -7.18 26.98 4.95
CA SER A 41 -6.86 28.22 4.25
C SER A 41 -8.09 28.71 3.48
N GLY A 42 -8.42 29.99 3.57
CA GLY A 42 -9.56 30.58 2.85
C GLY A 42 -10.70 31.05 3.77
N PRO A 43 -11.75 31.67 3.19
CA PRO A 43 -12.73 32.46 3.95
C PRO A 43 -13.90 31.65 4.52
N LEU A 44 -13.92 30.32 4.34
CA LEU A 44 -15.06 29.46 4.69
C LEU A 44 -15.04 29.02 6.16
N ASP A 45 -16.08 28.31 6.60
CA ASP A 45 -16.29 27.89 8.00
C ASP A 45 -15.25 26.83 8.45
N ALA A 46 -14.06 27.32 8.75
CA ALA A 46 -12.94 26.54 9.27
C ALA A 46 -13.27 25.84 10.58
N ARG A 47 -14.14 26.42 11.42
CA ARG A 47 -14.52 25.84 12.71
C ARG A 47 -15.19 24.50 12.53
N ARG A 48 -16.18 24.43 11.64
CA ARG A 48 -16.91 23.18 11.37
C ARG A 48 -16.03 22.14 10.68
N THR A 49 -15.14 22.56 9.79
CA THR A 49 -14.12 21.67 9.20
C THR A 49 -13.21 21.07 10.27
N VAL A 50 -12.74 21.87 11.24
CA VAL A 50 -11.93 21.37 12.37
C VAL A 50 -12.70 20.35 13.21
N GLU A 51 -13.97 20.60 13.53
CA GLU A 51 -14.80 19.67 14.29
C GLU A 51 -14.88 18.30 13.62
N ILE A 52 -15.12 18.25 12.30
CA ILE A 52 -15.15 17.01 11.52
C ILE A 52 -13.78 16.32 11.54
N LEU A 53 -12.69 17.07 11.33
CA LEU A 53 -11.34 16.49 11.30
C LEU A 53 -10.91 15.93 12.67
N MET A 54 -11.32 16.56 13.77
CA MET A 54 -11.05 16.07 15.12
C MET A 54 -11.84 14.81 15.43
N GLN A 55 -13.12 14.73 15.03
CA GLN A 55 -13.95 13.53 15.24
C GLN A 55 -13.40 12.30 14.52
N LEU A 56 -12.71 12.50 13.39
CA LEU A 56 -12.12 11.43 12.57
C LEU A 56 -10.63 11.21 12.85
N ASP A 57 -10.04 11.91 13.83
CA ASP A 57 -8.60 11.92 14.12
C ASP A 57 -7.72 12.28 12.89
N LEU A 58 -8.27 13.01 11.92
CA LEU A 58 -7.63 13.36 10.65
C LEU A 58 -6.68 14.57 10.75
N PHE A 59 -6.63 15.23 11.90
CA PHE A 59 -5.67 16.31 12.15
C PHE A 59 -4.25 15.79 12.39
N ARG A 60 -4.13 14.59 12.97
CA ARG A 60 -2.86 13.91 13.24
C ARG A 60 -2.35 13.10 12.04
N ARG A 61 -3.21 12.78 11.08
CA ARG A 61 -2.90 12.01 9.87
C ARG A 61 -2.46 12.88 8.69
N THR A 62 -1.59 13.84 8.94
CA THR A 62 -0.96 14.67 7.89
C THR A 62 0.20 13.91 7.21
N ILE A 63 0.75 14.49 6.13
CA ILE A 63 1.76 13.95 5.18
C ILE A 63 2.80 12.96 5.77
N GLU A 64 3.21 13.09 7.04
CA GLU A 64 4.06 12.11 7.75
C GLU A 64 3.53 10.66 7.68
N GLN A 65 2.21 10.47 7.73
CA GLN A 65 1.61 9.14 7.68
C GLN A 65 1.49 8.56 6.25
N VAL A 66 1.49 9.39 5.20
CA VAL A 66 1.57 8.87 3.82
C VAL A 66 2.87 8.09 3.66
N ALA A 67 3.98 8.63 4.17
CA ALA A 67 5.28 7.95 4.13
C ALA A 67 5.29 6.66 4.96
N VAL A 68 4.68 6.66 6.15
CA VAL A 68 4.58 5.46 7.01
C VAL A 68 3.70 4.38 6.38
N VAL A 69 2.51 4.73 5.89
CA VAL A 69 1.58 3.79 5.24
C VAL A 69 2.20 3.22 3.96
N ILE A 70 2.85 4.06 3.14
CA ILE A 70 3.60 3.60 1.97
C ILE A 70 4.76 2.70 2.40
N ALA A 71 5.53 3.07 3.44
CA ALA A 71 6.66 2.27 3.92
C ALA A 71 6.22 0.92 4.47
N GLU A 72 5.16 0.85 5.27
CA GLU A 72 4.57 -0.38 5.80
C GLU A 72 4.06 -1.26 4.65
N HIS A 73 3.38 -0.67 3.67
CA HIS A 73 2.90 -1.37 2.49
C HIS A 73 4.06 -1.94 1.66
N MET A 74 5.08 -1.14 1.40
CA MET A 74 6.29 -1.55 0.68
C MET A 74 7.06 -2.62 1.46
N HIS A 75 7.10 -2.56 2.79
CA HIS A 75 7.67 -3.62 3.64
C HIS A 75 6.88 -4.92 3.54
N GLY A 76 5.54 -4.83 3.48
CA GLY A 76 4.63 -5.96 3.27
C GLY A 76 4.75 -6.62 1.89
N ILE A 77 5.00 -5.84 0.85
CA ILE A 77 5.28 -6.34 -0.51
C ILE A 77 6.68 -6.98 -0.56
N ALA A 78 7.70 -6.28 -0.06
CA ALA A 78 9.07 -6.75 -0.11
C ALA A 78 9.27 -8.02 0.73
N SER A 79 8.60 -8.13 1.89
CA SER A 79 8.63 -9.35 2.71
C SER A 79 7.98 -10.55 2.03
N ARG A 80 6.88 -10.34 1.30
CA ARG A 80 6.22 -11.38 0.48
C ARG A 80 7.09 -11.82 -0.69
N LEU A 81 7.72 -10.89 -1.40
CA LEU A 81 8.67 -11.15 -2.47
C LEU A 81 9.88 -11.96 -1.98
N ARG A 82 10.53 -11.51 -0.89
CA ARG A 82 11.63 -12.25 -0.26
C ARG A 82 11.21 -13.66 0.16
N SER A 83 9.99 -13.82 0.68
CA SER A 83 9.47 -15.12 1.08
C SER A 83 9.16 -16.02 -0.12
N ALA A 84 8.64 -15.47 -1.22
CA ALA A 84 8.43 -16.18 -2.47
C ALA A 84 9.76 -16.60 -3.12
N GLN A 85 10.76 -15.71 -3.15
CA GLN A 85 12.11 -16.00 -3.65
C GLN A 85 12.78 -17.10 -2.84
N ARG A 86 12.69 -17.07 -1.50
CA ARG A 86 13.24 -18.14 -0.64
C ARG A 86 12.55 -19.48 -0.87
N ARG A 87 11.24 -19.50 -1.08
CA ARG A 87 10.52 -20.74 -1.42
C ARG A 87 10.95 -21.28 -2.79
N ALA A 88 11.04 -20.41 -3.80
CA ALA A 88 11.54 -20.78 -5.12
C ALA A 88 12.98 -21.33 -5.07
N ALA A 89 13.86 -20.70 -4.30
CA ALA A 89 15.23 -21.16 -4.10
C ALA A 89 15.31 -22.53 -3.41
N ARG A 90 14.45 -22.79 -2.41
CA ARG A 90 14.36 -24.11 -1.75
C ARG A 90 13.85 -25.19 -2.68
N LEU A 91 12.84 -24.89 -3.51
CA LEU A 91 12.34 -25.83 -4.52
C LEU A 91 13.40 -26.13 -5.58
N ALA A 92 14.16 -25.11 -6.01
CA ALA A 92 15.27 -25.30 -6.95
C ALA A 92 16.45 -26.09 -6.33
N ALA A 93 16.74 -25.89 -5.04
CA ALA A 93 17.75 -26.65 -4.32
C ALA A 93 17.33 -28.12 -4.12
N GLY A 94 16.07 -28.36 -3.74
CA GLY A 94 15.52 -29.72 -3.64
C GLY A 94 15.50 -30.44 -4.98
N ALA A 95 15.12 -29.75 -6.07
CA ALA A 95 15.19 -30.31 -7.42
C ALA A 95 16.63 -30.60 -7.87
N ALA A 96 17.61 -29.80 -7.44
CA ALA A 96 19.03 -30.04 -7.71
C ALA A 96 19.60 -31.21 -6.90
N ASP A 97 19.13 -31.42 -5.67
CA ASP A 97 19.48 -32.56 -4.84
C ASP A 97 18.83 -33.86 -5.36
N ASP A 98 17.55 -33.83 -5.76
CA ASP A 98 16.89 -34.95 -6.45
C ASP A 98 17.60 -35.30 -7.77
N ALA A 99 18.00 -34.28 -8.55
CA ALA A 99 18.78 -34.48 -9.78
C ALA A 99 20.20 -35.01 -9.52
N ARG A 100 20.81 -34.72 -8.35
CA ARG A 100 22.08 -35.31 -7.93
C ARG A 100 21.93 -36.76 -7.49
N VAL A 101 20.82 -37.12 -6.84
CA VAL A 101 20.50 -38.50 -6.45
C VAL A 101 20.13 -39.36 -7.68
N SER A 102 19.59 -38.76 -8.74
CA SER A 102 19.24 -39.44 -10.01
C SER A 102 20.41 -39.63 -11.00
N ARG A 103 21.68 -39.42 -10.61
CA ARG A 103 22.86 -39.46 -11.51
C ARG A 103 23.33 -40.86 -11.98
N SER A 104 22.41 -41.80 -12.20
CA SER A 104 22.66 -42.97 -13.06
C SER A 104 22.20 -42.78 -14.52
N GLY A 105 21.82 -41.56 -14.94
CA GLY A 105 21.39 -41.31 -16.34
C GLY A 105 21.61 -39.86 -16.81
N LEU A 106 22.62 -39.69 -17.65
CA LEU A 106 23.17 -38.49 -18.30
C LEU A 106 22.15 -37.60 -19.08
N TYR A 107 22.19 -36.26 -18.93
CA TYR A 107 22.15 -35.29 -20.05
C TYR A 107 22.46 -33.82 -19.63
N VAL A 108 23.29 -33.11 -20.40
CA VAL A 108 23.42 -31.62 -20.39
C VAL A 108 23.61 -31.14 -21.84
N SER A 109 22.82 -30.15 -22.28
CA SER A 109 23.14 -29.32 -23.45
C SER A 109 22.89 -27.84 -23.12
N ARG A 110 23.85 -26.97 -23.47
CA ARG A 110 23.96 -25.56 -23.05
C ARG A 110 23.51 -24.53 -24.10
N ASP A 111 22.96 -24.94 -25.25
CA ASP A 111 22.85 -24.04 -26.43
C ASP A 111 21.47 -23.42 -26.70
N ALA A 112 20.58 -23.27 -25.71
CA ALA A 112 19.21 -22.79 -25.95
C ALA A 112 18.98 -21.26 -25.84
N TRP A 113 20.00 -20.44 -25.54
CA TRP A 113 19.83 -18.99 -25.36
C TRP A 113 20.80 -18.20 -26.23
N ARG A 114 20.48 -18.08 -27.53
CA ARG A 114 20.89 -16.99 -28.44
C ARG A 114 20.16 -17.17 -29.77
N ARG A 115 18.91 -16.72 -29.81
CA ARG A 115 18.23 -16.18 -31.00
C ARG A 115 17.33 -15.05 -30.55
#